data_AF-A0A7Z0ACQ9-F1
#
_entry.id   AF-A0A7Z0ACQ9-F1
#
_cell.length_a   1.000
_cell.length_b   1.000
_cell.length_c   1.000
_cell.angle_alpha   90.00
_cell.angle_beta   90.00
_cell.angle_gamma   90.00
#
_symmetry.space_group_name_H-M   'P 1'
#
loop_
_entity.id
_entity.type
_entity.pdbx_description
1 polymer ?
#
loop_
_entity_poly.entity_id
_entity_poly.type
_entity_poly.pdbx_seq_one_letter_code
_entity_poly.pdbx_strand_id
1 'polypeptide(L)'
;MTAPTNSPVFIGCSHGTDDPAGRASVRRLLDAVRRQRPGLDVREAFVDVQVPGVAEVVASIGPGRPAVIVPLLLSAGYHVHVDIAGAADSRPDTVVASALGPDPRLADLVTGALVSAHAGAADDVVLAAAGSSDPRALADVHAAARLVDDALRTRFGEGRSGRTTVAYAAGGTPGVRDAVADLRNAPGRIAVASYLLAPGYFASLLERTGADVVTPPLLAADVRGDSIVDSPADVVARVALDRFDAARST
;
A
#
# COMPACT_ATOMS: atom_id res chain seq x y z
N MET A 1 25.23 2.47 18.45
CA MET A 1 25.66 1.07 18.15
C MET A 1 25.63 0.89 16.65
N THR A 2 26.78 0.63 16.03
CA THR A 2 26.87 0.25 14.61
C THR A 2 26.26 -1.14 14.44
N ALA A 3 25.42 -1.32 13.42
CA ALA A 3 24.86 -2.63 13.08
C ALA A 3 26.00 -3.66 12.90
N PRO A 4 25.84 -4.92 13.36
CA PRO A 4 26.83 -5.94 13.05
C PRO A 4 26.97 -6.04 11.52
N THR A 5 28.19 -6.23 11.06
CA THR A 5 28.58 -6.23 9.63
C THR A 5 27.85 -7.26 8.77
N ASN A 6 27.03 -8.11 9.38
CA ASN A 6 26.22 -9.15 8.75
C ASN A 6 24.69 -8.92 8.84
N SER A 7 24.23 -7.75 9.31
CA SER A 7 22.79 -7.43 9.28
C SER A 7 22.32 -7.09 7.87
N PRO A 8 21.23 -7.72 7.37
CA PRO A 8 20.72 -7.43 6.03
C PRO A 8 20.29 -5.97 5.89
N VAL A 9 20.56 -5.39 4.72
CA VAL A 9 20.05 -4.08 4.32
C VAL A 9 18.56 -4.19 4.05
N PHE A 10 17.76 -3.26 4.60
CA PHE A 10 16.37 -3.07 4.21
C PHE A 10 16.34 -2.11 3.02
N ILE A 11 15.85 -2.57 1.86
CA ILE A 11 15.66 -1.72 0.68
C ILE A 11 14.16 -1.53 0.48
N GLY A 12 13.63 -0.39 0.88
CA GLY A 12 12.22 -0.05 0.62
C GLY A 12 12.05 0.39 -0.83
N CYS A 13 11.44 -0.46 -1.65
CA CYS A 13 11.24 -0.21 -3.07
C CYS A 13 9.80 0.23 -3.34
N SER A 14 9.61 1.50 -3.70
CA SER A 14 8.30 2.03 -4.11
C SER A 14 8.20 2.17 -5.63
N HIS A 15 7.00 2.42 -6.15
CA HIS A 15 6.83 2.74 -7.58
C HIS A 15 7.55 4.03 -7.97
N GLY A 16 7.61 5.00 -7.05
CA GLY A 16 8.01 6.37 -7.35
C GLY A 16 6.82 7.21 -7.81
N THR A 17 6.95 8.53 -7.70
CA THR A 17 5.92 9.49 -8.10
C THR A 17 6.55 10.87 -8.35
N ASP A 18 5.94 11.67 -9.21
CA ASP A 18 6.31 13.08 -9.40
C ASP A 18 5.69 14.01 -8.36
N ASP A 19 4.73 13.51 -7.59
CA ASP A 19 4.06 14.27 -6.54
C ASP A 19 4.97 14.49 -5.32
N PRO A 20 5.30 15.75 -4.95
CA PRO A 20 6.14 16.03 -3.79
C PRO A 20 5.57 15.54 -2.45
N ALA A 21 4.25 15.57 -2.28
CA ALA A 21 3.58 15.05 -1.08
C ALA A 21 3.64 13.52 -1.05
N GLY A 22 3.50 12.87 -2.20
CA GLY A 22 3.71 11.43 -2.38
C GLY A 22 5.11 11.00 -1.94
N ARG A 23 6.14 11.68 -2.45
CA ARG A 23 7.55 11.48 -2.06
C ARG A 23 7.76 11.66 -0.56
N ALA A 24 7.20 12.73 0.01
CA ALA A 24 7.31 12.99 1.44
C ALA A 24 6.65 11.90 2.29
N SER A 25 5.50 11.36 1.87
CA SER A 25 4.80 10.28 2.57
C SER A 25 5.61 8.98 2.60
N VAL A 26 6.20 8.57 1.47
CA VAL A 26 7.07 7.38 1.42
C VAL A 26 8.32 7.55 2.30
N ARG A 27 8.93 8.73 2.30
CA ARG A 27 10.07 9.03 3.20
C ARG A 27 9.69 8.94 4.67
N ARG A 28 8.53 9.49 5.06
CA ARG A 28 8.02 9.37 6.45
C ARG A 28 7.79 7.91 6.85
N LEU A 29 7.34 7.06 5.92
CA LEU A 29 7.23 5.62 6.14
C LEU A 29 8.61 4.98 6.39
N LEU A 30 9.62 5.29 5.57
CA LEU A 30 10.97 4.78 5.79
C LEU A 30 11.59 5.29 7.10
N ASP A 31 11.30 6.53 7.49
CA ASP A 31 11.70 7.06 8.79
C ASP A 31 10.99 6.33 9.95
N ALA A 32 9.73 5.93 9.78
CA ALA A 32 9.04 5.08 10.75
C ALA A 32 9.70 3.70 10.88
N VAL A 33 10.12 3.08 9.76
CA VAL A 33 10.91 1.84 9.78
C VAL A 33 12.21 2.04 10.57
N ARG A 34 12.96 3.12 10.32
CA ARG A 34 14.21 3.43 11.06
C ARG A 34 13.96 3.64 12.55
N ARG A 35 12.89 4.35 12.93
CA ARG A 35 12.53 4.59 14.33
C ARG A 35 12.17 3.29 15.05
N GLN A 36 11.40 2.42 14.39
CA GLN A 36 10.96 1.15 14.97
C GLN A 36 12.06 0.08 15.02
N ARG A 37 13.09 0.20 14.16
CA ARG A 37 14.27 -0.68 14.17
C ARG A 37 15.58 0.12 14.18
N PRO A 38 15.94 0.70 15.34
CA PRO A 38 17.19 1.44 15.49
C PRO A 38 18.40 0.60 15.06
N GLY A 39 19.24 1.17 14.20
CA GLY A 39 20.44 0.51 13.67
C GLY A 39 20.21 -0.31 12.38
N LEU A 40 18.97 -0.48 11.91
CA LEU A 40 18.73 -1.07 10.59
C LEU A 40 19.18 -0.10 9.48
N ASP A 41 19.99 -0.59 8.54
CA ASP A 41 20.33 0.17 7.33
C ASP A 41 19.14 0.12 6.37
N VAL A 42 18.42 1.25 6.28
CA VAL A 42 17.23 1.43 5.47
C VAL A 42 17.57 2.31 4.27
N ARG A 43 17.48 1.76 3.07
CA ARG A 43 17.69 2.45 1.80
C ARG A 43 16.36 2.63 1.05
N GLU A 44 16.19 3.79 0.45
CA GLU A 44 15.07 4.08 -0.45
C GLU A 44 15.46 3.68 -1.88
N ALA A 45 14.56 3.01 -2.58
CA ALA A 45 14.71 2.61 -3.96
C ALA A 45 13.40 2.78 -4.71
N PHE A 46 13.51 2.84 -6.04
CA PHE A 46 12.36 2.97 -6.92
C PHE A 46 12.42 1.94 -8.04
N VAL A 47 11.26 1.38 -8.41
CA VAL A 47 11.15 0.54 -9.61
C VAL A 47 10.93 1.37 -10.88
N ASP A 48 10.41 2.59 -10.73
CA ASP A 48 10.13 3.51 -11.83
C ASP A 48 10.21 4.97 -11.33
N VAL A 49 9.97 5.95 -12.21
CA VAL A 49 9.76 7.40 -12.00
C VAL A 49 10.91 8.17 -11.35
N GLN A 50 11.45 7.69 -10.24
CA GLN A 50 12.44 8.32 -9.40
C GLN A 50 13.75 7.53 -9.39
N VAL A 51 14.81 8.20 -8.95
CA VAL A 51 16.15 7.64 -8.75
C VAL A 51 16.56 7.74 -7.27
N PRO A 52 17.40 6.84 -6.75
CA PRO A 52 18.07 5.74 -7.45
C PRO A 52 17.14 4.55 -7.74
N GLY A 53 17.35 3.91 -8.89
CA GLY A 53 16.62 2.70 -9.25
C GLY A 53 16.99 1.52 -8.34
N VAL A 54 16.09 0.54 -8.17
CA VAL A 54 16.31 -0.61 -7.29
C VAL A 54 17.57 -1.40 -7.64
N ALA A 55 17.87 -1.58 -8.94
CA ALA A 55 19.10 -2.22 -9.39
C ALA A 55 20.36 -1.44 -8.98
N GLU A 56 20.33 -0.10 -9.04
CA GLU A 56 21.44 0.76 -8.62
C GLU A 56 21.66 0.66 -7.10
N VAL A 57 20.57 0.65 -6.33
CA VAL A 57 20.64 0.50 -4.88
C VAL A 57 21.21 -0.86 -4.49
N VAL A 58 20.78 -1.95 -5.13
CA VAL A 58 21.31 -3.29 -4.89
C VAL A 58 22.80 -3.37 -5.25
N ALA A 59 23.20 -2.82 -6.40
CA ALA A 59 24.60 -2.80 -6.84
C ALA A 59 25.52 -1.99 -5.89
N SER A 60 24.96 -0.99 -5.20
CA SER A 60 25.70 -0.17 -4.22
C SER A 60 25.97 -0.86 -2.87
N ILE A 61 25.53 -2.11 -2.69
CA ILE A 61 25.70 -2.85 -1.44
C ILE A 61 27.06 -3.55 -1.42
N GLY A 62 27.84 -3.32 -0.36
CA GLY A 62 29.18 -3.87 -0.20
C GLY A 62 29.22 -5.42 -0.32
N PRO A 63 30.30 -6.02 -0.84
CA PRO A 63 30.40 -7.47 -1.03
C PRO A 63 30.10 -8.28 0.24
N GLY A 64 29.40 -9.41 0.09
CA GLY A 64 29.09 -10.34 1.20
C GLY A 64 28.07 -9.83 2.22
N ARG A 65 27.47 -8.65 2.00
CA ARG A 65 26.43 -8.10 2.86
C ARG A 65 25.03 -8.48 2.34
N PRO A 66 24.20 -9.18 3.14
CA PRO A 66 22.86 -9.55 2.69
C PRO A 66 21.95 -8.33 2.49
N ALA A 67 20.92 -8.49 1.67
CA ALA A 67 19.93 -7.46 1.40
C ALA A 67 18.52 -8.05 1.22
N VAL A 68 17.52 -7.29 1.63
CA VAL A 68 16.11 -7.63 1.42
C VAL A 68 15.44 -6.45 0.75
N ILE A 69 14.91 -6.68 -0.44
CA ILE A 69 14.06 -5.73 -1.12
C ILE A 69 12.64 -5.91 -0.59
N VAL A 70 12.09 -4.85 0.00
CA VAL A 70 10.73 -4.81 0.54
C VAL A 70 9.87 -3.96 -0.40
N PRO A 71 9.02 -4.58 -1.23
CA PRO A 71 8.12 -3.83 -2.11
C PRO A 71 7.11 -3.05 -1.27
N LEU A 72 7.19 -1.72 -1.33
CA LEU A 72 6.23 -0.79 -0.72
C LEU A 72 5.00 -0.66 -1.61
N LEU A 73 4.38 -1.79 -1.93
CA LEU A 73 3.26 -1.94 -2.86
C LEU A 73 2.12 -2.67 -2.16
N LEU A 74 0.87 -2.29 -2.47
CA LEU A 74 -0.33 -2.85 -1.83
C LEU A 74 -0.85 -4.13 -2.51
N SER A 75 -0.23 -4.54 -3.61
CA SER A 75 -0.47 -5.82 -4.28
C SER A 75 0.79 -6.30 -4.99
N ALA A 76 0.93 -7.61 -5.18
CA ALA A 76 2.03 -8.22 -5.92
C ALA A 76 1.70 -8.20 -7.43
N GLY A 77 2.12 -7.11 -8.09
CA GLY A 77 2.00 -6.97 -9.54
C GLY A 77 3.27 -7.29 -10.31
N TYR A 78 3.21 -7.02 -11.62
CA TYR A 78 4.30 -7.22 -12.57
C TYR A 78 5.67 -6.78 -12.03
N HIS A 79 5.74 -5.57 -11.47
CA HIS A 79 6.97 -5.00 -10.94
C HIS A 79 7.64 -5.83 -9.83
N VAL A 80 6.86 -6.50 -8.98
CA VAL A 80 7.41 -7.40 -7.96
C VAL A 80 8.04 -8.62 -8.62
N HIS A 81 7.38 -9.17 -9.63
CA HIS A 81 7.74 -10.45 -10.24
C HIS A 81 8.77 -10.36 -11.36
N VAL A 82 9.02 -9.17 -11.90
CA VAL A 82 9.95 -8.98 -13.03
C VAL A 82 11.06 -8.04 -12.64
N ASP A 83 10.76 -6.76 -12.42
CA ASP A 83 11.80 -5.74 -12.23
C ASP A 83 12.53 -5.89 -10.89
N ILE A 84 11.78 -6.04 -9.80
CA ILE A 84 12.34 -6.20 -8.46
C ILE A 84 13.04 -7.56 -8.32
N ALA A 85 12.44 -8.62 -8.86
CA ALA A 85 13.04 -9.95 -8.89
C ALA A 85 14.37 -9.94 -9.67
N GLY A 86 14.40 -9.34 -10.87
CA GLY A 86 15.62 -9.22 -11.67
C GLY A 86 16.71 -8.41 -10.97
N ALA A 87 16.35 -7.36 -10.22
CA ALA A 87 17.31 -6.61 -9.40
C ALA A 87 17.89 -7.46 -8.27
N ALA A 88 17.09 -8.31 -7.61
CA ALA A 88 17.60 -9.23 -6.60
C ALA A 88 18.53 -10.29 -7.19
N ASP A 89 18.14 -10.91 -8.31
CA ASP A 89 18.92 -11.97 -8.97
C ASP A 89 20.29 -11.48 -9.47
N SER A 90 20.46 -10.16 -9.65
CA SER A 90 21.73 -9.56 -10.07
C SER A 90 22.83 -9.64 -8.99
N ARG A 91 22.50 -9.99 -7.74
CA ARG A 91 23.45 -10.01 -6.63
C ARG A 91 23.17 -11.16 -5.64
N PRO A 92 24.18 -11.97 -5.28
CA PRO A 92 24.07 -12.95 -4.21
C PRO A 92 23.59 -12.35 -2.88
N ASP A 93 22.95 -13.16 -2.06
CA ASP A 93 22.42 -12.80 -0.73
C ASP A 93 21.40 -11.65 -0.76
N THR A 94 20.73 -11.44 -1.89
CA THR A 94 19.64 -10.48 -2.05
C THR A 94 18.33 -11.23 -2.28
N VAL A 95 17.33 -10.98 -1.44
CA VAL A 95 16.00 -11.61 -1.56
C VAL A 95 14.90 -10.56 -1.67
N VAL A 96 13.78 -10.95 -2.27
CA VAL A 96 12.58 -10.11 -2.39
C VAL A 96 11.57 -10.56 -1.34
N ALA A 97 11.15 -9.66 -0.48
CA ALA A 97 10.04 -9.89 0.44
C ALA A 97 8.69 -9.80 -0.29
N SER A 98 7.63 -10.34 0.32
CA SER A 98 6.28 -10.14 -0.21
C SER A 98 5.85 -8.66 -0.17
N ALA A 99 4.89 -8.31 -1.02
CA ALA A 99 4.26 -6.99 -1.01
C ALA A 99 3.60 -6.69 0.36
N LEU A 100 3.31 -5.41 0.61
CA LEU A 100 2.66 -4.99 1.87
C LEU A 100 1.25 -5.61 1.99
N GLY A 101 0.46 -5.51 0.92
CA GLY A 101 -0.91 -6.02 0.87
C GLY A 101 -1.03 -7.35 0.13
N PRO A 102 -2.12 -8.10 0.37
CA PRO A 102 -3.19 -7.82 1.34
C PRO A 102 -2.75 -8.07 2.80
N ASP A 103 -3.18 -7.24 3.75
CA ASP A 103 -2.90 -7.39 5.20
C ASP A 103 -4.08 -6.80 6.02
N PRO A 104 -4.56 -7.47 7.08
CA PRO A 104 -5.66 -6.96 7.90
C PRO A 104 -5.41 -5.56 8.47
N ARG A 105 -4.18 -5.22 8.82
CA ARG A 105 -3.84 -3.89 9.36
C ARG A 105 -4.00 -2.79 8.31
N LEU A 106 -3.79 -3.11 7.03
CA LEU A 106 -4.05 -2.17 5.94
C LEU A 106 -5.55 -1.99 5.71
N ALA A 107 -6.34 -3.05 5.88
CA ALA A 107 -7.80 -2.98 5.83
C ALA A 107 -8.38 -2.14 6.99
N ASP A 108 -7.78 -2.23 8.18
CA ASP A 108 -8.12 -1.37 9.32
C ASP A 108 -7.82 0.10 9.01
N LEU A 109 -6.67 0.42 8.39
CA LEU A 109 -6.36 1.78 7.95
C LEU A 109 -7.36 2.31 6.92
N VAL A 110 -7.75 1.49 5.93
CA VAL A 110 -8.79 1.85 4.96
C VAL A 110 -10.12 2.14 5.68
N THR A 111 -10.51 1.28 6.61
CA THR A 111 -11.75 1.42 7.39
C THR A 111 -11.72 2.66 8.27
N GLY A 112 -10.61 2.94 8.94
CA GLY A 112 -10.42 4.15 9.74
C GLY A 112 -10.43 5.42 8.89
N ALA A 113 -9.88 5.40 7.69
CA ALA A 113 -9.95 6.51 6.75
C ALA A 113 -11.39 6.78 6.29
N LEU A 114 -12.16 5.73 5.99
CA LEU A 114 -13.59 5.82 5.66
C LEU A 114 -14.40 6.45 6.81
N VAL A 115 -14.21 5.97 8.04
CA VAL A 115 -14.89 6.50 9.23
C VAL A 115 -14.52 7.97 9.45
N SER A 116 -13.25 8.34 9.29
CA SER A 116 -12.76 9.71 9.45
C SER A 116 -13.33 10.65 8.38
N ALA A 117 -13.60 10.12 7.19
CA ALA A 117 -14.26 10.81 6.11
C ALA A 117 -15.80 10.78 6.22
N HIS A 118 -16.35 10.31 7.35
CA HIS A 118 -17.79 10.24 7.63
C HIS A 118 -18.58 9.32 6.67
N ALA A 119 -17.92 8.24 6.20
CA ALA A 119 -18.63 7.14 5.58
C ALA A 119 -19.41 6.34 6.64
N GLY A 120 -20.65 5.97 6.31
CA GLY A 120 -21.59 5.29 7.20
C GLY A 120 -21.89 3.85 6.81
N ALA A 121 -22.64 3.16 7.66
CA ALA A 121 -22.98 1.74 7.53
C ALA A 121 -23.83 1.39 6.28
N ALA A 122 -24.53 2.38 5.72
CA ALA A 122 -25.36 2.24 4.52
C ALA A 122 -24.67 2.71 3.23
N ASP A 123 -23.46 3.25 3.31
CA ASP A 123 -22.75 3.76 2.14
C ASP A 123 -22.15 2.58 1.35
N ASP A 124 -22.38 2.55 0.03
CA ASP A 124 -21.69 1.62 -0.85
C ASP A 124 -20.22 2.02 -0.96
N VAL A 125 -19.31 1.09 -0.66
CA VAL A 125 -17.87 1.29 -0.67
C VAL A 125 -17.26 0.74 -1.96
N VAL A 126 -16.54 1.59 -2.68
CA VAL A 126 -15.68 1.21 -3.80
C VAL A 126 -14.23 1.26 -3.34
N LEU A 127 -13.60 0.11 -3.15
CA LEU A 127 -12.17 0.01 -2.91
C LEU A 127 -11.42 0.26 -4.24
N ALA A 128 -10.83 1.44 -4.36
CA ALA A 128 -10.21 1.90 -5.60
C ALA A 128 -8.67 1.76 -5.54
N ALA A 129 -8.14 0.84 -6.35
CA ALA A 129 -6.69 0.62 -6.50
C ALA A 129 -6.16 1.28 -7.79
N ALA A 130 -4.83 1.40 -7.93
CA ALA A 130 -4.23 1.92 -9.16
C ALA A 130 -4.61 1.08 -10.39
N GLY A 131 -4.63 -0.25 -10.21
CA GLY A 131 -4.89 -1.28 -11.22
C GLY A 131 -3.63 -1.83 -11.88
N SER A 132 -3.79 -2.95 -12.58
CA SER A 132 -2.68 -3.77 -13.07
C SER A 132 -3.15 -4.69 -14.20
N SER A 133 -2.29 -4.96 -15.17
CA SER A 133 -2.51 -6.03 -16.16
C SER A 133 -2.18 -7.42 -15.62
N ASP A 134 -1.56 -7.53 -14.45
CA ASP A 134 -1.24 -8.80 -13.80
C ASP A 134 -2.44 -9.33 -13.00
N PRO A 135 -3.02 -10.50 -13.35
CA PRO A 135 -4.15 -11.07 -12.63
C PRO A 135 -3.88 -11.34 -11.15
N ARG A 136 -2.63 -11.57 -10.75
CA ARG A 136 -2.25 -11.79 -9.34
C ARG A 136 -2.45 -10.52 -8.52
N ALA A 137 -2.06 -9.36 -9.06
CA ALA A 137 -2.31 -8.08 -8.41
C ALA A 137 -3.80 -7.80 -8.25
N LEU A 138 -4.62 -8.19 -9.24
CA LEU A 138 -6.09 -8.05 -9.15
C LEU A 138 -6.64 -8.95 -8.05
N ALA A 139 -6.16 -10.21 -7.97
CA ALA A 139 -6.55 -11.14 -6.91
C ALA A 139 -6.20 -10.62 -5.50
N ASP A 140 -5.04 -9.99 -5.33
CA ASP A 140 -4.64 -9.34 -4.07
C ASP A 140 -5.56 -8.18 -3.69
N VAL A 141 -5.96 -7.34 -4.66
CA VAL A 141 -6.92 -6.25 -4.41
C VAL A 141 -8.29 -6.81 -4.02
N HIS A 142 -8.74 -7.88 -4.65
CA HIS A 142 -9.97 -8.57 -4.23
C HIS A 142 -9.86 -9.19 -2.83
N ALA A 143 -8.69 -9.70 -2.46
CA ALA A 143 -8.43 -10.17 -1.10
C ALA A 143 -8.45 -9.03 -0.08
N ALA A 144 -7.84 -7.89 -0.41
CA ALA A 144 -7.90 -6.68 0.42
C ALA A 144 -9.36 -6.19 0.59
N ALA A 145 -10.17 -6.23 -0.47
CA ALA A 145 -11.58 -5.86 -0.39
C ALA A 145 -12.39 -6.74 0.56
N ARG A 146 -12.09 -8.04 0.62
CA ARG A 146 -12.71 -8.95 1.61
C ARG A 146 -12.31 -8.57 3.04
N LEU A 147 -11.03 -8.29 3.29
CA LEU A 147 -10.56 -7.83 4.60
C LEU A 147 -11.21 -6.50 5.01
N VAL A 148 -11.38 -5.56 4.06
CA VAL A 148 -12.07 -4.28 4.31
C VAL A 148 -13.56 -4.51 4.59
N ASP A 149 -14.23 -5.39 3.84
CA ASP A 149 -15.63 -5.75 4.08
C ASP A 149 -15.83 -6.34 5.49
N ASP A 150 -14.93 -7.23 5.91
CA ASP A 150 -14.94 -7.82 7.25
C ASP A 150 -14.68 -6.76 8.34
N ALA A 151 -13.68 -5.89 8.15
CA ALA A 151 -13.40 -4.80 9.09
C ALA A 151 -14.58 -3.81 9.22
N LEU A 152 -15.25 -3.48 8.11
CA LEU A 152 -16.45 -2.65 8.12
C LEU A 152 -17.62 -3.33 8.82
N ARG A 153 -17.80 -4.65 8.65
CA ARG A 153 -18.81 -5.42 9.40
C ARG A 153 -18.52 -5.41 10.90
N THR A 154 -17.26 -5.61 11.30
CA THR A 154 -16.87 -5.51 12.72
C THR A 154 -17.15 -4.11 13.25
N ARG A 155 -16.84 -3.06 12.48
CA ARG A 155 -17.00 -1.66 12.90
C ARG A 155 -18.46 -1.21 13.02
N PHE A 156 -19.34 -1.64 12.11
CA PHE A 156 -20.73 -1.17 12.04
C PHE A 156 -21.76 -2.21 12.54
N GLY A 157 -21.34 -3.44 12.80
CA GLY A 157 -22.18 -4.53 13.28
C GLY A 157 -23.30 -4.90 12.30
N GLU A 158 -24.40 -5.41 12.84
CA GLU A 158 -25.61 -5.80 12.08
C GLU A 158 -26.27 -4.63 11.33
N GLY A 159 -25.91 -3.38 11.67
CA GLY A 159 -26.40 -2.17 10.99
C GLY A 159 -25.78 -1.92 9.61
N ARG A 160 -24.80 -2.72 9.18
CA ARG A 160 -24.15 -2.56 7.87
C ARG A 160 -25.02 -3.12 6.75
N SER A 161 -25.36 -2.25 5.79
CA SER A 161 -26.12 -2.61 4.59
C SER A 161 -25.42 -2.23 3.27
N GLY A 162 -24.43 -1.33 3.31
CA GLY A 162 -23.63 -0.97 2.14
C GLY A 162 -22.74 -2.11 1.65
N ARG A 163 -22.52 -2.18 0.33
CA ARG A 163 -21.69 -3.21 -0.31
C ARG A 163 -20.23 -2.76 -0.40
N THR A 164 -19.29 -3.69 -0.39
CA THR A 164 -17.89 -3.41 -0.79
C THR A 164 -17.63 -4.00 -2.17
N THR A 165 -17.18 -3.16 -3.10
CA THR A 165 -16.79 -3.55 -4.46
C THR A 165 -15.37 -3.07 -4.78
N VAL A 166 -14.76 -3.63 -5.82
CA VAL A 166 -13.43 -3.22 -6.30
C VAL A 166 -13.57 -2.45 -7.60
N ALA A 167 -12.81 -1.37 -7.74
CA ALA A 167 -12.62 -0.69 -9.02
C ALA A 167 -11.19 -0.17 -9.15
N TYR A 168 -10.83 0.28 -10.35
CA TYR A 168 -9.45 0.63 -10.67
C TYR A 168 -9.33 2.04 -11.26
N ALA A 169 -8.27 2.76 -10.89
CA ALA A 169 -7.96 4.07 -11.45
C ALA A 169 -7.48 3.98 -12.90
N ALA A 170 -6.77 2.90 -13.26
CA ALA A 170 -6.32 2.59 -14.62
C ALA A 170 -6.08 1.06 -14.77
N GLY A 171 -5.97 0.55 -16.00
CA GLY A 171 -5.45 -0.79 -16.28
C GLY A 171 -6.25 -2.00 -15.77
N GLY A 172 -7.35 -1.79 -15.03
CA GLY A 172 -8.24 -2.85 -14.55
C GLY A 172 -9.71 -2.50 -14.78
N THR A 173 -10.57 -3.51 -14.68
CA THR A 173 -12.02 -3.39 -14.91
C THR A 173 -12.80 -3.89 -13.69
N PRO A 174 -13.83 -3.16 -13.20
CA PRO A 174 -14.34 -1.90 -13.74
C PRO A 174 -13.42 -0.71 -13.42
N GLY A 175 -13.48 0.32 -14.28
CA GLY A 175 -12.89 1.61 -13.98
C GLY A 175 -13.65 2.30 -12.84
N VAL A 176 -12.96 3.04 -11.97
CA VAL A 176 -13.58 3.65 -10.78
C VAL A 176 -14.69 4.65 -11.12
N ARG A 177 -14.57 5.39 -12.23
CA ARG A 177 -15.64 6.30 -12.68
C ARG A 177 -16.87 5.54 -13.14
N ASP A 178 -16.67 4.44 -13.87
CA ASP A 178 -17.77 3.59 -14.35
C ASP A 178 -18.48 2.92 -13.16
N ALA A 179 -17.72 2.41 -12.20
CA ALA A 179 -18.28 1.83 -10.97
C ALA A 179 -19.12 2.83 -10.17
N VAL A 180 -18.65 4.08 -10.04
CA VAL A 180 -19.41 5.15 -9.37
C VAL A 180 -20.66 5.53 -10.16
N ALA A 181 -20.56 5.63 -11.50
CA ALA A 181 -21.71 5.93 -12.35
C ALA A 181 -22.78 4.83 -12.28
N ASP A 182 -22.36 3.55 -12.29
CA ASP A 182 -23.24 2.40 -12.18
C ASP A 182 -23.99 2.37 -10.85
N LEU A 183 -23.27 2.60 -9.75
CA LEU A 183 -23.86 2.67 -8.41
C LEU A 183 -24.84 3.83 -8.25
N ARG A 184 -24.61 4.94 -8.97
CA ARG A 184 -25.47 6.14 -8.89
C ARG A 184 -26.88 5.93 -9.48
N ASN A 185 -27.11 4.82 -10.18
CA ASN A 185 -28.44 4.41 -10.64
C ASN A 185 -29.38 3.96 -9.50
N ALA A 186 -28.85 3.77 -8.28
CA ALA A 186 -29.61 3.46 -7.09
C ALA A 186 -29.50 4.59 -6.04
N PRO A 187 -30.51 4.78 -5.17
CA PRO A 187 -30.43 5.73 -4.07
C PRO A 187 -29.38 5.25 -3.05
N GLY A 188 -28.56 6.18 -2.56
CA GLY A 188 -27.53 5.88 -1.57
C GLY A 188 -26.31 6.78 -1.74
N ARG A 189 -25.46 6.81 -0.71
CA ARG A 189 -24.15 7.46 -0.78
C ARG A 189 -23.11 6.45 -1.23
N ILE A 190 -22.14 6.93 -1.99
CA ILE A 190 -21.02 6.16 -2.50
C ILE A 190 -19.75 6.71 -1.87
N ALA A 191 -18.98 5.83 -1.23
CA ALA A 191 -17.67 6.13 -0.68
C ALA A 191 -16.59 5.43 -1.51
N VAL A 192 -15.69 6.20 -2.10
CA VAL A 192 -14.47 5.67 -2.74
C VAL A 192 -13.36 5.62 -1.70
N ALA A 193 -12.97 4.40 -1.33
CA ALA A 193 -11.85 4.13 -0.46
C ALA A 193 -10.56 4.02 -1.29
N SER A 194 -9.62 4.94 -1.08
CA SER A 194 -8.32 4.91 -1.75
C SER A 194 -7.48 3.74 -1.24
N TYR A 195 -7.28 2.73 -2.09
CA TYR A 195 -6.30 1.67 -1.89
C TYR A 195 -5.00 2.00 -2.64
N LEU A 196 -4.45 3.16 -2.28
CA LEU A 196 -3.20 3.71 -2.78
C LEU A 196 -2.30 4.04 -1.59
N LEU A 197 -1.00 3.79 -1.71
CA LEU A 197 -0.09 4.00 -0.59
C LEU A 197 0.11 5.49 -0.28
N ALA A 198 0.31 6.31 -1.32
CA ALA A 198 0.69 7.72 -1.19
C ALA A 198 -0.02 8.62 -2.23
N PRO A 199 -0.06 9.94 -2.01
CA PRO A 199 -0.51 10.92 -3.00
C PRO A 199 0.21 10.78 -4.36
N GLY A 200 -0.50 11.13 -5.43
CA GLY A 200 0.03 11.09 -6.79
C GLY A 200 -1.07 11.05 -7.85
N TYR A 201 -0.68 10.76 -9.08
CA TYR A 201 -1.56 10.77 -10.25
C TYR A 201 -2.86 9.95 -10.04
N PHE A 202 -2.74 8.69 -9.60
CA PHE A 202 -3.91 7.83 -9.39
C PHE A 202 -4.83 8.35 -8.28
N ALA A 203 -4.28 8.91 -7.20
CA ALA A 203 -5.08 9.51 -6.13
C ALA A 203 -5.91 10.67 -6.66
N SER A 204 -5.30 11.53 -7.51
CA SER A 204 -6.02 12.64 -8.14
C SER A 204 -7.19 12.17 -9.01
N LEU A 205 -7.08 10.99 -9.64
CA LEU A 205 -8.19 10.44 -10.45
C LEU A 205 -9.40 10.10 -9.58
N LEU A 206 -9.17 9.59 -8.36
CA LEU A 206 -10.23 9.22 -7.42
C LEU A 206 -11.03 10.43 -6.93
N GLU A 207 -10.35 11.56 -6.70
CA GLU A 207 -10.98 12.82 -6.29
C GLU A 207 -11.97 13.35 -7.35
N ARG A 208 -11.80 12.95 -8.62
CA ARG A 208 -12.63 13.39 -9.76
C ARG A 208 -13.70 12.37 -10.15
N THR A 209 -14.10 11.50 -9.23
CA THR A 209 -15.11 10.45 -9.49
C THR A 209 -16.55 10.92 -9.33
N GLY A 210 -16.79 11.97 -8.53
CA GLY A 210 -18.15 12.39 -8.17
C GLY A 210 -18.83 11.52 -7.10
N ALA A 211 -18.04 10.70 -6.37
CA ALA A 211 -18.51 10.01 -5.18
C ALA A 211 -18.83 11.01 -4.04
N ASP A 212 -19.69 10.61 -3.11
CA ASP A 212 -20.07 11.44 -1.95
C ASP A 212 -18.92 11.58 -0.95
N VAL A 213 -18.08 10.54 -0.87
CA VAL A 213 -16.88 10.49 -0.03
C VAL A 213 -15.73 9.93 -0.86
N VAL A 214 -14.56 10.54 -0.76
CA VAL A 214 -13.31 9.99 -1.29
C VAL A 214 -12.26 10.06 -0.18
N THR A 215 -11.71 8.92 0.22
CA THR A 215 -10.66 8.92 1.26
C THR A 215 -9.31 9.30 0.66
N PRO A 216 -8.43 9.98 1.41
CA PRO A 216 -7.04 10.14 1.01
C PRO A 216 -6.31 8.77 0.93
N PRO A 217 -5.16 8.70 0.24
CA PRO A 217 -4.26 7.53 0.25
C PRO A 217 -3.79 7.18 1.67
N LEU A 218 -3.40 5.92 1.90
CA LEU A 218 -3.16 5.38 3.24
C LEU A 218 -2.17 6.19 4.08
N LEU A 219 -1.03 6.59 3.52
CA LEU A 219 -0.02 7.37 4.26
C LEU A 219 -0.37 8.85 4.44
N ALA A 220 -1.41 9.33 3.78
CA ALA A 220 -1.91 10.70 3.91
C ALA A 220 -3.23 10.79 4.70
N ALA A 221 -3.81 9.65 5.08
CA ALA A 221 -5.06 9.61 5.82
C ALA A 221 -4.86 10.05 7.28
N ASP A 222 -5.74 10.92 7.75
CA ASP A 222 -6.03 11.01 9.18
C ASP A 222 -7.01 9.89 9.51
N VAL A 223 -6.57 8.93 10.34
CA VAL A 223 -7.31 7.70 10.62
C VAL A 223 -7.84 7.72 12.06
N ARG A 224 -9.14 7.50 12.19
CA ARG A 224 -9.84 7.33 13.46
C ARG A 224 -10.34 5.89 13.55
N GLY A 225 -10.02 5.21 14.63
CA GLY A 225 -10.56 3.90 14.95
C GLY A 225 -10.24 3.55 16.40
N ASP A 226 -11.12 2.79 17.04
CA ASP A 226 -10.99 2.43 18.46
C ASP A 226 -9.69 1.63 18.75
N SER A 227 -9.11 1.01 17.72
CA SER A 227 -7.87 0.21 17.76
C SER A 227 -6.66 0.87 17.12
N ILE A 228 -6.80 2.03 16.45
CA ILE A 228 -5.70 2.68 15.73
C ILE A 228 -5.13 3.80 16.59
N VAL A 229 -4.10 3.46 17.36
CA VAL A 229 -3.36 4.40 18.22
C VAL A 229 -2.12 4.99 17.54
N ASP A 230 -1.66 4.37 16.46
CA ASP A 230 -0.44 4.73 15.75
C ASP A 230 -0.74 5.44 14.43
N SER A 231 0.21 6.24 13.95
CA SER A 231 0.09 6.86 12.64
C SER A 231 0.03 5.80 11.53
N PRO A 232 -0.61 6.07 10.38
CA PRO A 232 -0.59 5.14 9.24
C PRO A 232 0.82 4.74 8.82
N ALA A 233 1.77 5.68 8.87
CA ALA A 233 3.18 5.39 8.56
C ALA A 233 3.78 4.37 9.53
N ASP A 234 3.45 4.44 10.82
CA ASP A 234 3.94 3.49 11.82
C ASP A 234 3.29 2.10 11.66
N VAL A 235 1.99 2.04 11.34
CA VAL A 235 1.30 0.78 11.04
C VAL A 235 1.90 0.11 9.81
N VAL A 236 2.07 0.86 8.71
CA VAL A 236 2.64 0.33 7.46
C VAL A 236 4.12 -0.04 7.65
N ALA A 237 4.87 0.69 8.47
CA ALA A 237 6.26 0.34 8.80
C ALA A 237 6.35 -1.02 9.49
N ARG A 238 5.43 -1.35 10.41
CA ARG A 238 5.37 -2.69 11.02
C ARG A 238 5.08 -3.77 9.99
N VAL A 239 4.12 -3.55 9.08
CA VAL A 239 3.85 -4.48 7.99
C VAL A 239 5.13 -4.73 7.18
N ALA A 240 5.82 -3.65 6.79
CA ALA A 240 7.06 -3.72 6.01
C ALA A 240 8.18 -4.46 6.76
N LEU A 241 8.31 -4.26 8.07
CA LEU A 241 9.27 -4.95 8.93
C LEU A 241 8.94 -6.44 9.07
N ASP A 242 7.67 -6.81 9.17
CA ASP A 242 7.26 -8.21 9.18
C ASP A 242 7.62 -8.89 7.84
N ARG A 243 7.41 -8.20 6.71
CA ARG A 243 7.82 -8.71 5.39
C ARG A 243 9.33 -8.91 5.31
N PHE A 244 10.08 -7.93 5.83
CA PHE A 244 11.53 -7.99 5.92
C PHE A 244 12.02 -9.19 6.74
N ASP A 245 11.49 -9.40 7.94
CA ASP A 245 11.93 -10.48 8.83
C ASP A 245 11.49 -11.87 8.32
N ALA A 246 10.32 -11.97 7.69
CA ALA A 246 9.88 -13.22 7.06
C ALA A 246 10.79 -13.66 5.91
N ALA A 247 11.18 -12.72 5.04
CA ALA A 247 12.07 -12.99 3.90
C ALA A 247 13.48 -13.44 4.31
N ARG A 248 13.95 -13.03 5.49
CA ARG A 248 15.25 -13.45 6.06
C ARG A 248 15.27 -14.87 6.60
N SER A 249 14.09 -15.46 6.77
CA SER A 249 13.92 -16.81 7.34
C SER A 249 13.73 -17.88 6.27
N THR A 250 13.86 -17.51 4.99
CA THR A 250 13.75 -18.38 3.81
C THR A 250 15.14 -18.65 3.24
#